data_AF-A0A078LLR4-F1
#
_entry.id   AF-A0A078LLR4-F1
#
_cell.length_a   1.000
_cell.length_b   1.000
_cell.length_c   1.000
_cell.angle_alpha   90.00
_cell.angle_beta   90.00
_cell.angle_gamma   90.00
#
_symmetry.space_group_name_H-M   'P 1'
#
loop_
_entity.id
_entity.type
_entity.pdbx_description
1 polymer ?
#
loop_
_entity_poly.entity_id
_entity_poly.type
_entity_poly.pdbx_seq_one_letter_code
_entity_poly.pdbx_strand_id
1 'polypeptide(L)'
;MKKILLSTLLLSLPLLSYAQQRFPSPDDAATAFATAVATQNEAQLTALLGDNWRQFLPQEGADPEAVARFNRDWKISHRIVQQDDTAHLNVGRDEWQLPVPMMKDADGWHFDMAAAQDEILTRAIGRNELSAIEAMRAYVDAQYDYWQRKQRFATKLISSKGQQDGLYWPAQPGEMPSPLGPAFSPSAPGEGYHGYHFRIIPDSTENGFALLAWPVIWGKTGVMSFMVNQDD
;
A
#
# COMPACT_ATOMS: atom_id res chain seq x y z
N MET A 1 -16.09 12.31 68.49
CA MET A 1 -16.86 11.57 67.46
C MET A 1 -17.01 12.45 66.22
N LYS A 2 -16.43 12.05 65.09
CA LYS A 2 -16.95 12.23 63.71
C LYS A 2 -15.88 11.75 62.73
N LYS A 3 -16.11 10.56 62.15
CA LYS A 3 -15.33 10.01 61.04
C LYS A 3 -15.90 10.60 59.75
N ILE A 4 -15.08 11.28 58.95
CA ILE A 4 -15.47 11.74 57.61
C ILE A 4 -15.10 10.61 56.66
N LEU A 5 -16.10 9.94 56.09
CA LEU A 5 -15.92 9.02 54.97
C LEU A 5 -15.70 9.85 53.69
N LEU A 6 -14.56 9.64 53.04
CA LEU A 6 -14.31 10.05 51.66
C LEU A 6 -14.93 8.99 50.73
N SER A 7 -16.05 9.32 50.08
CA SER A 7 -16.56 8.54 48.95
C SER A 7 -15.89 9.03 47.67
N THR A 8 -14.96 8.24 47.14
CA THR A 8 -14.41 8.40 45.79
C THR A 8 -15.46 8.02 44.76
N LEU A 9 -15.98 9.03 44.05
CA LEU A 9 -16.86 8.87 42.90
C LEU A 9 -15.99 8.53 41.66
N LEU A 10 -16.00 7.28 41.21
CA LEU A 10 -15.45 6.92 39.91
C LEU A 10 -16.37 7.50 38.82
N LEU A 11 -15.92 8.54 38.12
CA LEU A 11 -16.50 8.95 36.84
C LEU A 11 -16.13 7.90 35.78
N SER A 12 -17.07 7.07 35.38
CA SER A 12 -17.01 6.34 34.11
C SER A 12 -17.24 7.34 32.98
N LEU A 13 -16.20 7.71 32.24
CA LEU A 13 -16.39 8.40 30.96
C LEU A 13 -17.08 7.43 29.98
N PRO A 14 -18.21 7.80 29.37
CA PRO A 14 -18.78 7.01 28.29
C PRO A 14 -17.80 7.08 27.11
N LEU A 15 -17.35 5.92 26.63
CA LEU A 15 -16.77 5.82 25.30
C LEU A 15 -17.87 6.21 24.32
N LEU A 16 -17.75 7.40 23.72
CA LEU A 16 -18.61 7.81 22.61
C LEU A 16 -18.25 6.92 21.42
N SER A 17 -19.01 5.83 21.26
CA SER A 17 -19.06 5.09 20.00
C SER A 17 -19.79 5.98 19.00
N TYR A 18 -19.08 6.52 18.01
CA TYR A 18 -19.73 7.19 16.89
C TYR A 18 -20.43 6.10 16.06
N ALA A 19 -21.75 6.16 15.98
CA ALA A 19 -22.50 5.27 15.08
C ALA A 19 -22.08 5.60 13.64
N GLN A 20 -21.72 4.56 12.88
CA GLN A 20 -21.37 4.70 11.47
C GLN A 20 -22.53 5.33 10.70
N GLN A 21 -22.22 6.24 9.79
CA GLN A 21 -23.22 7.01 9.06
C GLN A 21 -24.09 6.09 8.18
N ARG A 22 -25.41 6.31 8.25
CA ARG A 22 -26.41 5.59 7.45
C ARG A 22 -26.93 6.48 6.32
N PHE A 23 -27.26 5.85 5.20
CA PHE A 23 -27.68 6.52 3.97
C PHE A 23 -28.98 5.93 3.41
N PRO A 24 -29.85 6.75 2.81
CA PRO A 24 -31.08 6.24 2.19
C PRO A 24 -30.82 5.49 0.88
N SER A 25 -29.70 5.76 0.20
CA SER A 25 -29.27 5.07 -1.02
C SER A 25 -27.75 4.84 -1.06
N PRO A 26 -27.27 3.86 -1.87
CA PRO A 26 -25.83 3.67 -2.07
C PRO A 26 -25.18 4.84 -2.82
N ASP A 27 -25.92 5.56 -3.68
CA ASP A 27 -25.44 6.77 -4.35
C ASP A 27 -25.13 7.91 -3.36
N ASP A 28 -25.95 8.07 -2.32
CA ASP A 28 -25.70 9.05 -1.26
C ASP A 28 -24.44 8.69 -0.46
N ALA A 29 -24.28 7.41 -0.12
CA ALA A 29 -23.09 6.91 0.57
C ALA A 29 -21.82 7.12 -0.27
N ALA A 30 -21.86 6.79 -1.57
CA ALA A 30 -20.76 6.98 -2.49
C ALA A 30 -20.39 8.46 -2.68
N THR A 31 -21.39 9.35 -2.77
CA THR A 31 -21.17 10.80 -2.88
C THR A 31 -20.54 11.37 -1.61
N ALA A 32 -20.97 10.90 -0.44
CA ALA A 32 -20.39 11.28 0.83
C ALA A 32 -18.93 10.81 0.95
N PHE A 33 -18.63 9.57 0.52
CA PHE A 33 -17.27 9.06 0.44
C PHE A 33 -16.39 9.87 -0.51
N ALA A 34 -16.87 10.14 -1.72
CA ALA A 34 -16.12 10.93 -2.68
C ALA A 34 -15.82 12.35 -2.17
N THR A 35 -16.76 12.97 -1.46
CA THR A 35 -16.58 14.26 -0.80
C THR A 35 -15.51 14.19 0.29
N ALA A 36 -15.57 13.16 1.14
CA ALA A 36 -14.61 12.95 2.21
C ALA A 36 -13.18 12.74 1.67
N VAL A 37 -13.03 11.98 0.58
CA VAL A 37 -11.74 11.79 -0.12
C VAL A 37 -11.26 13.09 -0.77
N ALA A 38 -12.13 13.81 -1.47
CA ALA A 38 -11.78 15.06 -2.16
C ALA A 38 -11.34 16.17 -1.19
N THR A 39 -11.93 16.22 -0.01
CA THR A 39 -11.60 17.19 1.05
C THR A 39 -10.57 16.67 2.05
N GLN A 40 -10.11 15.42 1.89
CA GLN A 40 -9.24 14.73 2.84
C GLN A 40 -9.74 14.84 4.30
N ASN A 41 -11.06 14.73 4.48
CA ASN A 41 -11.71 14.92 5.77
C ASN A 41 -11.71 13.61 6.58
N GLU A 42 -10.70 13.46 7.43
CA GLU A 42 -10.52 12.31 8.33
C GLU A 42 -11.71 12.03 9.23
N ALA A 43 -12.36 13.06 9.79
CA ALA A 43 -13.51 12.89 10.65
C ALA A 43 -14.70 12.33 9.88
N GLN A 44 -14.90 12.78 8.64
CA GLN A 44 -15.95 12.27 7.76
C GLN A 44 -15.63 10.85 7.29
N LEU A 45 -14.38 10.54 6.93
CA LEU A 45 -13.96 9.18 6.60
C LEU A 45 -14.19 8.23 7.79
N THR A 46 -13.91 8.67 9.01
CA THR A 46 -14.17 7.89 10.22
C THR A 46 -15.66 7.65 10.44
N ALA A 47 -16.51 8.67 10.25
CA ALA A 47 -17.96 8.49 10.33
C ALA A 47 -18.50 7.54 9.24
N LEU A 48 -17.89 7.54 8.05
CA LEU A 48 -18.30 6.71 6.91
C LEU A 48 -17.84 5.26 7.03
N LEU A 49 -16.59 5.03 7.44
CA LEU A 49 -15.92 3.72 7.41
C LEU A 49 -15.88 3.05 8.79
N GLY A 50 -16.25 3.76 9.85
CA GLY A 50 -16.22 3.28 11.24
C GLY A 50 -14.83 3.35 11.86
N ASP A 51 -14.75 3.38 13.20
CA ASP A 51 -13.55 3.75 13.98
C ASP A 51 -12.27 2.94 13.67
N ASN A 52 -12.42 1.71 13.17
CA ASN A 52 -11.30 0.80 12.93
C ASN A 52 -10.71 0.86 11.51
N TRP A 53 -11.21 1.75 10.64
CA TRP A 53 -10.79 1.79 9.23
C TRP A 53 -9.28 2.02 9.03
N ARG A 54 -8.63 2.73 9.97
CA ARG A 54 -7.17 2.96 10.00
C ARG A 54 -6.33 1.71 10.31
N GLN A 55 -6.94 0.59 10.67
CA GLN A 55 -6.22 -0.68 10.83
C GLN A 55 -5.88 -1.32 9.46
N PHE A 56 -6.62 -0.94 8.41
CA PHE A 56 -6.51 -1.54 7.08
C PHE A 56 -5.86 -0.62 6.04
N LEU A 57 -5.68 0.66 6.39
CA LEU A 57 -5.03 1.66 5.56
C LEU A 57 -3.78 2.21 6.27
N PRO A 58 -2.77 2.69 5.53
CA PRO A 58 -1.55 3.23 6.12
C PRO A 58 -1.83 4.31 7.17
N GLN A 59 -1.16 4.22 8.32
CA GLN A 59 -1.34 5.16 9.45
C GLN A 59 -0.92 6.59 9.08
N GLU A 60 0.08 6.71 8.20
CA GLU A 60 0.63 7.98 7.70
C GLU A 60 -0.34 8.76 6.81
N GLY A 61 -1.48 8.15 6.46
CA GLY A 61 -2.50 8.72 5.58
C GLY A 61 -2.51 8.05 4.21
N ALA A 62 -3.52 8.39 3.40
CA ALA A 62 -3.60 7.90 2.03
C ALA A 62 -2.51 8.55 1.17
N ASP A 63 -1.90 7.74 0.29
CA ASP A 63 -0.98 8.21 -0.74
C ASP A 63 -1.64 9.35 -1.57
N PRO A 64 -1.03 10.54 -1.66
CA PRO A 64 -1.56 11.66 -2.44
C PRO A 64 -1.87 11.30 -3.90
N GLU A 65 -1.07 10.42 -4.52
CA GLU A 65 -1.32 9.97 -5.89
C GLU A 65 -2.56 9.07 -5.97
N ALA A 66 -2.78 8.22 -4.97
CA ALA A 66 -4.00 7.42 -4.87
C ALA A 66 -5.26 8.28 -4.71
N VAL A 67 -5.19 9.33 -3.88
CA VAL A 67 -6.29 10.30 -3.71
C VAL A 67 -6.55 11.06 -5.02
N ALA A 68 -5.50 11.54 -5.68
CA ALA A 68 -5.61 12.24 -6.96
C ALA A 68 -6.22 11.35 -8.05
N ARG A 69 -5.79 10.08 -8.12
CA ARG A 69 -6.34 9.08 -9.04
C ARG A 69 -7.83 8.85 -8.81
N PHE A 70 -8.25 8.58 -7.57
CA PHE A 70 -9.66 8.41 -7.24
C PHE A 70 -10.49 9.64 -7.63
N ASN A 71 -10.04 10.84 -7.27
CA ASN A 71 -10.76 12.08 -7.58
C ASN A 71 -10.87 12.36 -9.09
N ARG A 72 -9.84 11.97 -9.86
CA ARG A 72 -9.87 12.03 -11.33
C ARG A 72 -10.88 11.03 -11.88
N ASP A 73 -10.81 9.78 -11.44
CA ASP A 73 -11.63 8.68 -11.97
C ASP A 73 -13.11 8.88 -11.62
N TRP A 74 -13.42 9.36 -10.41
CA TRP A 74 -14.76 9.78 -9.99
C TRP A 74 -15.37 10.82 -10.94
N LYS A 75 -14.56 11.80 -11.39
CA LYS A 75 -15.01 12.85 -12.33
C LYS A 75 -15.22 12.34 -13.75
N ILE A 76 -14.50 11.29 -14.14
CA ILE A 76 -14.66 10.66 -15.46
C ILE A 76 -15.99 9.88 -15.51
N SER A 77 -16.21 9.01 -14.52
CA SER A 77 -17.43 8.22 -14.37
C SER A 77 -17.49 7.61 -12.99
N HIS A 78 -18.70 7.42 -12.47
CA HIS A 78 -18.94 6.62 -11.28
C HIS A 78 -20.27 5.88 -11.44
N ARG A 79 -20.32 4.63 -10.98
CA ARG A 79 -21.49 3.76 -11.10
C ARG A 79 -21.62 2.90 -9.86
N ILE A 80 -22.85 2.78 -9.37
CA ILE A 80 -23.20 1.78 -8.37
C ILE A 80 -23.61 0.48 -9.08
N VAL A 81 -22.99 -0.61 -8.69
CA VAL A 81 -23.41 -1.97 -9.03
C VAL A 81 -24.01 -2.59 -7.77
N GLN A 82 -25.33 -2.74 -7.77
CA GLN A 82 -26.07 -3.32 -6.65
C GLN A 82 -26.47 -4.76 -6.96
N GLN A 83 -26.29 -5.63 -5.97
CA GLN A 83 -26.79 -7.00 -5.95
C GLN A 83 -27.39 -7.28 -4.58
N ASP A 84 -28.70 -7.50 -4.53
CA ASP A 84 -29.46 -7.69 -3.29
C ASP A 84 -29.23 -6.53 -2.29
N ASP A 85 -28.75 -6.85 -1.09
CA ASP A 85 -28.43 -5.93 -0.01
C ASP A 85 -26.97 -5.45 -0.03
N THR A 86 -26.23 -5.70 -1.12
CA THR A 86 -24.84 -5.28 -1.31
C THR A 86 -24.72 -4.35 -2.52
N ALA A 87 -23.91 -3.30 -2.39
CA ALA A 87 -23.60 -2.37 -3.46
C ALA A 87 -22.11 -2.04 -3.53
N HIS A 88 -21.59 -1.90 -4.75
CA HIS A 88 -20.20 -1.58 -5.03
C HIS A 88 -20.09 -0.28 -5.83
N LEU A 89 -19.15 0.57 -5.45
CA LEU A 89 -18.79 1.78 -6.18
C LEU A 89 -17.69 1.48 -7.20
N ASN A 90 -17.96 1.71 -8.47
CA ASN A 90 -16.98 1.66 -9.56
C ASN A 90 -16.71 3.07 -10.09
N VAL A 91 -15.45 3.43 -10.34
CA VAL A 91 -15.05 4.75 -10.85
C VAL A 91 -14.13 4.66 -12.07
N GLY A 92 -14.14 5.70 -12.90
CA GLY A 92 -13.27 5.83 -14.07
C GLY A 92 -13.64 4.94 -15.25
N ARG A 93 -12.86 5.04 -16.34
CA ARG A 93 -13.08 4.30 -17.59
C ARG A 93 -12.85 2.80 -17.43
N ASP A 94 -11.92 2.45 -16.55
CA ASP A 94 -11.52 1.08 -16.28
C ASP A 94 -12.44 0.42 -15.23
N GLU A 95 -13.52 1.11 -14.84
CA GLU A 95 -14.51 0.66 -13.85
C GLU A 95 -13.87 0.14 -12.56
N TRP A 96 -12.85 0.84 -12.05
CA TRP A 96 -12.15 0.42 -10.84
C TRP A 96 -13.12 0.37 -9.65
N GLN A 97 -13.31 -0.82 -9.11
CA GLN A 97 -14.19 -1.07 -7.97
C GLN A 97 -13.50 -0.70 -6.65
N LEU A 98 -14.12 0.14 -5.84
CA LEU A 98 -13.72 0.38 -4.46
C LEU A 98 -13.82 -0.94 -3.67
N PRO A 99 -12.78 -1.38 -2.94
CA PRO A 99 -12.77 -2.65 -2.24
C PRO A 99 -13.66 -2.67 -0.98
N VAL A 100 -14.27 -1.54 -0.63
CA VAL A 100 -15.19 -1.42 0.51
C VAL A 100 -16.63 -1.47 -0.01
N PRO A 101 -17.38 -2.56 0.24
CA PRO A 101 -18.77 -2.64 -0.16
C PRO A 101 -19.64 -1.73 0.70
N MET A 102 -20.83 -1.42 0.18
CA MET A 102 -21.93 -0.85 0.95
C MET A 102 -22.98 -1.94 1.20
N MET A 103 -23.41 -2.07 2.44
CA MET A 103 -24.41 -3.05 2.88
C MET A 103 -25.69 -2.34 3.28
N LYS A 104 -26.83 -2.95 3.00
CA LYS A 104 -28.15 -2.49 3.43
C LYS A 104 -28.60 -3.26 4.67
N ASP A 105 -29.08 -2.53 5.67
CA ASP A 105 -29.83 -3.11 6.78
C ASP A 105 -31.12 -2.32 7.05
N ALA A 106 -31.73 -2.54 8.22
CA ALA A 106 -32.96 -1.88 8.63
C ALA A 106 -32.85 -0.35 8.75
N ASP A 107 -31.65 0.17 9.04
CA ASP A 107 -31.40 1.60 9.27
C ASP A 107 -30.88 2.32 8.01
N GLY A 108 -30.52 1.56 6.97
CA GLY A 108 -30.15 2.07 5.65
C GLY A 108 -28.85 1.47 5.11
N TRP A 109 -28.27 2.14 4.12
CA TRP A 109 -26.99 1.78 3.51
C TRP A 109 -25.82 2.31 4.35
N HIS A 110 -24.76 1.53 4.45
CA HIS A 110 -23.52 1.89 5.14
C HIS A 110 -22.33 1.16 4.50
N PHE A 111 -21.11 1.69 4.61
CA PHE A 111 -19.92 0.95 4.21
C PHE A 111 -19.64 -0.19 5.19
N ASP A 112 -19.16 -1.33 4.71
CA ASP A 112 -18.75 -2.44 5.59
C ASP A 112 -17.25 -2.70 5.47
N MET A 113 -16.49 -2.15 6.42
CA MET A 113 -15.04 -2.37 6.49
C MET A 113 -14.66 -3.79 6.92
N ALA A 114 -15.51 -4.48 7.69
CA ALA A 114 -15.23 -5.85 8.10
C ALA A 114 -15.34 -6.79 6.89
N ALA A 115 -16.35 -6.61 6.05
CA ALA A 115 -16.49 -7.31 4.78
C ALA A 115 -15.38 -6.97 3.77
N ALA A 116 -14.75 -5.79 3.88
CA ALA A 116 -13.69 -5.34 2.98
C ALA A 116 -12.29 -5.91 3.30
N GLN A 117 -12.09 -6.45 4.51
CA GLN A 117 -10.76 -6.77 5.03
C GLN A 117 -9.96 -7.70 4.11
N ASP A 118 -10.55 -8.84 3.72
CA ASP A 118 -9.87 -9.86 2.92
C ASP A 118 -9.56 -9.35 1.50
N GLU A 119 -10.46 -8.57 0.90
CA GLU A 119 -10.26 -7.98 -0.42
C GLU A 119 -9.16 -6.91 -0.41
N ILE A 120 -9.15 -6.03 0.61
CA ILE A 120 -8.10 -5.01 0.78
C ILE A 120 -6.74 -5.69 0.93
N LEU A 121 -6.66 -6.71 1.78
CA LEU A 121 -5.43 -7.47 2.02
C LEU A 121 -4.96 -8.17 0.74
N THR A 122 -5.87 -8.87 0.05
CA THR A 122 -5.56 -9.60 -1.20
C THR A 122 -5.03 -8.65 -2.27
N ARG A 123 -5.69 -7.49 -2.46
CA ARG A 123 -5.22 -6.48 -3.42
C ARG A 123 -3.88 -5.85 -3.02
N ALA A 124 -3.64 -5.64 -1.73
CA ALA A 124 -2.36 -5.13 -1.26
C ALA A 124 -1.23 -6.14 -1.52
N ILE A 125 -1.44 -7.42 -1.20
CA ILE A 125 -0.51 -8.51 -1.51
C ILE A 125 -0.22 -8.58 -3.01
N GLY A 126 -1.27 -8.58 -3.85
CA GLY A 126 -1.09 -8.64 -5.30
C GLY A 126 -0.30 -7.46 -5.88
N ARG A 127 -0.55 -6.23 -5.40
CA ARG A 127 0.24 -5.05 -5.81
C ARG A 127 1.70 -5.16 -5.38
N ASN A 128 1.94 -5.57 -4.13
CA ASN A 128 3.29 -5.75 -3.59
C ASN A 128 4.08 -6.81 -4.37
N GLU A 129 3.45 -7.94 -4.67
CA GLU A 129 4.04 -9.03 -5.48
C GLU A 129 4.35 -8.57 -6.90
N LEU A 130 3.44 -7.83 -7.54
CA LEU A 130 3.69 -7.27 -8.86
C LEU A 130 4.87 -6.28 -8.85
N SER A 131 4.91 -5.37 -7.87
CA SER A 131 6.05 -4.45 -7.69
C SER A 131 7.36 -5.18 -7.43
N ALA A 132 7.32 -6.31 -6.70
CA ALA A 132 8.50 -7.15 -6.50
C ALA A 132 8.99 -7.79 -7.80
N ILE A 133 8.09 -8.34 -8.62
CA ILE A 133 8.42 -8.92 -9.93
C ILE A 133 9.01 -7.84 -10.86
N GLU A 134 8.41 -6.66 -10.92
CA GLU A 134 8.92 -5.53 -11.69
C GLU A 134 10.31 -5.10 -11.22
N ALA A 135 10.54 -5.08 -9.91
CA ALA A 135 11.85 -4.78 -9.34
C ALA A 135 12.92 -5.83 -9.71
N MET A 136 12.55 -7.10 -9.78
CA MET A 136 13.46 -8.18 -10.18
C MET A 136 13.84 -8.08 -11.67
N ARG A 137 12.89 -7.71 -12.54
CA ARG A 137 13.19 -7.44 -13.95
C ARG A 137 14.15 -6.26 -14.10
N ALA A 138 13.89 -5.17 -13.39
CA ALA A 138 14.79 -4.01 -13.39
C ALA A 138 16.19 -4.36 -12.86
N TYR A 139 16.30 -5.29 -11.91
CA TYR A 139 17.60 -5.79 -11.44
C TYR A 139 18.37 -6.56 -12.51
N VAL A 140 17.70 -7.45 -13.26
CA VAL A 140 18.31 -8.18 -14.39
C VAL A 140 18.85 -7.19 -15.42
N ASP A 141 18.02 -6.24 -15.87
CA ASP A 141 18.42 -5.20 -16.82
C ASP A 141 19.63 -4.42 -16.31
N ALA A 142 19.59 -4.02 -15.03
CA ALA A 142 20.68 -3.29 -14.39
C ALA A 142 21.99 -4.08 -14.29
N GLN A 143 21.92 -5.40 -14.11
CA GLN A 143 23.11 -6.27 -14.10
C GLN A 143 23.77 -6.31 -15.47
N TYR A 144 22.99 -6.43 -16.54
CA TYR A 144 23.52 -6.38 -17.91
C TYR A 144 24.09 -5.00 -18.25
N ASP A 145 23.43 -3.93 -17.83
CA ASP A 145 23.94 -2.57 -17.95
C ASP A 145 25.28 -2.38 -17.21
N TYR A 146 25.39 -2.93 -16.01
CA TYR A 146 26.63 -2.91 -15.22
C TYR A 146 27.74 -3.72 -15.90
N TRP A 147 27.41 -4.90 -16.45
CA TRP A 147 28.32 -5.74 -17.20
C TRP A 147 28.92 -4.99 -18.39
N GLN A 148 28.11 -4.30 -19.19
CA GLN A 148 28.61 -3.52 -20.33
C GLN A 148 29.66 -2.47 -19.91
N ARG A 149 29.53 -1.93 -18.69
CA ARG A 149 30.39 -0.86 -18.15
C ARG A 149 31.63 -1.38 -17.43
N LYS A 150 31.55 -2.53 -16.73
CA LYS A 150 32.59 -3.03 -15.82
C LYS A 150 33.12 -4.42 -16.16
N GLN A 151 32.53 -5.10 -17.16
CA GLN A 151 32.86 -6.46 -17.62
C GLN A 151 32.85 -7.50 -16.48
N ARG A 152 31.94 -7.29 -15.52
CA ARG A 152 31.63 -8.17 -14.39
C ARG A 152 30.23 -7.85 -13.88
N PHE A 153 29.57 -8.79 -13.21
CA PHE A 153 28.29 -8.51 -12.55
C PHE A 153 28.47 -7.82 -11.19
N ALA A 154 27.46 -7.07 -10.76
CA ALA A 154 27.49 -6.38 -9.48
C ALA A 154 27.10 -7.34 -8.34
N THR A 155 27.83 -7.25 -7.23
CA THR A 155 27.56 -8.02 -6.00
C THR A 155 26.85 -7.20 -4.93
N LYS A 156 26.53 -5.93 -5.23
CA LYS A 156 25.86 -4.98 -4.34
C LYS A 156 24.73 -4.27 -5.09
N LEU A 157 23.60 -4.08 -4.40
CA LEU A 157 22.54 -3.21 -4.90
C LEU A 157 22.96 -1.73 -4.80
N ILE A 158 23.45 -1.32 -3.63
CA ILE A 158 23.90 0.06 -3.37
C ILE A 158 25.43 0.09 -3.32
N SER A 159 26.04 1.00 -4.07
CA SER A 159 27.49 1.17 -4.09
C SER A 159 28.02 1.72 -2.75
N SER A 160 29.25 1.35 -2.42
CA SER A 160 30.00 1.95 -1.31
C SER A 160 30.18 3.45 -1.56
N LYS A 161 30.30 4.25 -0.49
CA LYS A 161 30.41 5.72 -0.58
C LYS A 161 31.54 6.14 -1.53
N GLY A 162 31.17 6.88 -2.58
CA GLY A 162 32.10 7.39 -3.60
C GLY A 162 32.60 6.34 -4.60
N GLN A 163 32.05 5.13 -4.57
CA GLN A 163 32.38 4.03 -5.49
C GLN A 163 31.23 3.76 -6.44
N GLN A 164 31.52 3.00 -7.50
CA GLN A 164 30.55 2.46 -8.45
C GLN A 164 30.65 0.93 -8.47
N ASP A 165 30.66 0.33 -7.27
CA ASP A 165 30.83 -1.11 -7.03
C ASP A 165 29.50 -1.86 -6.78
N GLY A 166 28.37 -1.18 -6.98
CA GLY A 166 27.02 -1.74 -6.97
C GLY A 166 26.14 -1.16 -8.08
N LEU A 167 24.87 -1.55 -8.12
CA LEU A 167 23.92 -1.16 -9.19
C LEU A 167 23.37 0.26 -9.06
N TYR A 168 23.39 0.83 -7.86
CA TYR A 168 22.97 2.21 -7.59
C TYR A 168 24.12 3.04 -7.01
N TRP A 169 24.26 4.27 -7.49
CA TRP A 169 25.07 5.33 -6.89
C TRP A 169 24.45 6.69 -7.24
N PRO A 170 24.52 7.69 -6.35
CA PRO A 170 24.06 9.03 -6.69
C PRO A 170 24.96 9.65 -7.76
N ALA A 171 24.38 9.98 -8.92
CA ALA A 171 25.06 10.66 -10.03
C ALA A 171 24.76 12.16 -10.00
N GLN A 172 25.76 12.98 -10.33
CA GLN A 172 25.59 14.43 -10.48
C GLN A 172 24.96 14.79 -11.84
N PRO A 173 24.37 15.99 -11.99
CA PRO A 173 23.88 16.45 -13.29
C PRO A 173 24.97 16.39 -14.37
N GLY A 174 24.69 15.70 -15.48
CA GLY A 174 25.65 15.51 -16.58
C GLY A 174 26.56 14.28 -16.43
N GLU A 175 26.55 13.59 -15.30
CA GLU A 175 27.19 12.28 -15.17
C GLU A 175 26.30 11.17 -15.73
N MET A 176 26.93 10.06 -16.12
CA MET A 176 26.19 8.87 -16.54
C MET A 176 25.43 8.29 -15.32
N PRO A 177 24.11 8.06 -15.43
CA PRO A 177 23.32 7.54 -14.33
C PRO A 177 23.73 6.11 -13.96
N SER A 178 23.48 5.72 -12.70
CA SER A 178 23.62 4.33 -12.27
C SER A 178 22.61 3.42 -12.99
N PRO A 179 22.92 2.12 -13.16
CA PRO A 179 22.01 1.15 -13.76
C PRO A 179 20.63 1.08 -13.08
N LEU A 180 20.58 1.11 -11.74
CA LEU A 180 19.32 1.26 -10.98
C LEU A 180 19.09 2.71 -10.57
N GLY A 181 17.81 3.11 -10.49
CA GLY A 181 17.40 4.42 -9.99
C GLY A 181 17.26 4.49 -8.47
N PRO A 182 17.11 5.70 -7.89
CA PRO A 182 17.00 5.91 -6.45
C PRO A 182 15.77 5.27 -5.81
N ALA A 183 14.72 4.98 -6.59
CA ALA A 183 13.50 4.31 -6.11
C ALA A 183 13.77 2.92 -5.51
N PHE A 184 14.89 2.29 -5.84
CA PHE A 184 15.31 0.98 -5.32
C PHE A 184 16.05 1.05 -3.98
N SER A 185 16.31 2.27 -3.47
CA SER A 185 16.92 2.46 -2.16
C SER A 185 15.82 2.58 -1.10
N PRO A 186 15.69 1.64 -0.15
CA PRO A 186 14.72 1.78 0.93
C PRO A 186 15.06 3.01 1.79
N SER A 187 14.02 3.67 2.32
CA SER A 187 14.16 4.88 3.16
C SER A 187 14.78 4.55 4.52
N ALA A 188 14.46 3.39 5.09
CA ALA A 188 15.10 2.85 6.27
C ALA A 188 15.55 1.38 6.09
N PRO A 189 16.62 0.94 6.79
CA PRO A 189 17.02 -0.46 6.82
C PRO A 189 15.87 -1.35 7.32
N GLY A 190 15.55 -2.41 6.57
CA GLY A 190 14.55 -3.39 6.97
C GLY A 190 13.10 -3.05 6.59
N GLU A 191 12.80 -1.91 5.99
CA GLU A 191 11.44 -1.60 5.48
C GLU A 191 11.03 -2.51 4.30
N GLY A 192 12.01 -3.02 3.55
CA GLY A 192 11.76 -3.65 2.26
C GLY A 192 11.31 -2.62 1.21
N TYR A 193 11.09 -3.09 -0.02
CA TYR A 193 10.53 -2.30 -1.12
C TYR A 193 9.16 -2.88 -1.46
N HIS A 194 8.10 -2.06 -1.35
CA HIS A 194 6.70 -2.50 -1.47
C HIS A 194 6.39 -3.78 -0.66
N GLY A 195 6.88 -3.86 0.57
CA GLY A 195 6.63 -5.01 1.45
C GLY A 195 7.44 -6.27 1.13
N TYR A 196 8.49 -6.17 0.31
CA TYR A 196 9.41 -7.26 -0.03
C TYR A 196 10.87 -6.96 0.35
N HIS A 197 11.57 -7.99 0.82
CA HIS A 197 13.01 -7.99 0.97
C HIS A 197 13.68 -8.56 -0.27
N PHE A 198 14.89 -8.09 -0.55
CA PHE A 198 15.69 -8.50 -1.69
C PHE A 198 17.10 -8.87 -1.22
N ARG A 199 17.65 -9.96 -1.76
CA ARG A 199 19.02 -10.38 -1.47
C ARG A 199 19.67 -10.95 -2.70
N ILE A 200 20.84 -10.40 -3.04
CA ILE A 200 21.73 -10.99 -4.02
C ILE A 200 22.27 -12.29 -3.44
N ILE A 201 22.14 -13.37 -4.20
CA ILE A 201 22.73 -14.66 -3.88
C ILE A 201 24.13 -14.66 -4.52
N PRO A 202 25.21 -14.74 -3.73
CA PRO A 202 26.56 -14.73 -4.27
C PRO A 202 26.80 -15.95 -5.16
N ASP A 203 27.28 -15.73 -6.37
CA ASP A 203 27.86 -16.78 -7.19
C ASP A 203 29.38 -16.87 -6.89
N SER A 204 29.84 -18.08 -6.55
CA SER A 204 31.25 -18.38 -6.29
C SER A 204 32.18 -18.16 -7.49
N THR A 205 31.63 -18.06 -8.71
CA THR A 205 32.42 -17.91 -9.94
C THR A 205 32.45 -16.50 -10.51
N GLU A 206 31.70 -15.56 -9.93
CA GLU A 206 31.49 -14.16 -10.42
C GLU A 206 31.02 -14.03 -11.88
N ASN A 207 30.66 -15.15 -12.53
CA ASN A 207 30.22 -15.20 -13.92
C ASN A 207 28.70 -15.18 -14.07
N GLY A 208 27.96 -15.25 -12.97
CA GLY A 208 26.51 -15.14 -12.95
C GLY A 208 26.03 -14.25 -11.81
N PHE A 209 24.70 -14.12 -11.73
CA PHE A 209 24.04 -13.42 -10.65
C PHE A 209 22.71 -14.09 -10.34
N ALA A 210 22.24 -13.92 -9.12
CA ALA A 210 20.88 -14.27 -8.76
C ALA A 210 20.34 -13.32 -7.70
N LEU A 211 19.05 -13.06 -7.73
CA LEU A 211 18.32 -12.26 -6.76
C LEU A 211 17.15 -13.05 -6.21
N LEU A 212 17.05 -13.10 -4.88
CA LEU A 212 15.90 -13.65 -4.16
C LEU A 212 15.05 -12.50 -3.63
N ALA A 213 13.74 -12.60 -3.81
CA ALA A 213 12.75 -11.71 -3.19
C ALA A 213 11.76 -12.52 -2.34
N TRP A 214 11.43 -12.01 -1.14
CA TRP A 214 10.46 -12.62 -0.23
C TRP A 214 9.72 -11.55 0.59
N PRO A 215 8.50 -11.82 1.07
CA PRO A 215 7.72 -10.82 1.78
C PRO A 215 8.34 -10.47 3.13
N VAL A 216 8.25 -9.21 3.53
CA VAL A 216 8.64 -8.71 4.85
C VAL A 216 7.82 -9.42 5.95
N ILE A 217 6.51 -9.58 5.73
CA ILE A 217 5.61 -10.34 6.61
C ILE A 217 4.75 -11.28 5.77
N TRP A 218 5.01 -12.58 5.87
CA TRP A 218 4.25 -13.60 5.15
C TRP A 218 2.75 -13.54 5.49
N GLY A 219 1.89 -13.62 4.48
CA GLY A 219 0.44 -13.51 4.62
C GLY A 219 -0.08 -12.10 4.88
N LYS A 220 0.80 -11.09 5.00
CA LYS A 220 0.42 -9.67 5.12
C LYS A 220 0.93 -8.81 3.99
N THR A 221 2.23 -8.90 3.69
CA THR A 221 2.85 -8.13 2.61
C THR A 221 3.01 -8.94 1.33
N GLY A 222 2.97 -10.27 1.44
CA GLY A 222 2.99 -11.19 0.30
C GLY A 222 2.88 -12.65 0.74
N VAL A 223 2.63 -13.54 -0.22
CA VAL A 223 2.52 -15.00 -0.02
C VAL A 223 3.43 -15.80 -0.96
N MET A 224 4.13 -15.11 -1.86
CA MET A 224 5.09 -15.72 -2.79
C MET A 224 6.52 -15.24 -2.52
N SER A 225 7.48 -16.13 -2.78
CA SER A 225 8.89 -15.78 -2.95
C SER A 225 9.26 -15.96 -4.42
N PHE A 226 10.19 -15.15 -4.90
CA PHE A 226 10.61 -15.11 -6.30
C PHE A 226 12.13 -15.21 -6.39
N MET A 227 12.63 -15.77 -7.49
CA MET A 227 14.06 -15.80 -7.81
C MET A 227 14.23 -15.49 -9.29
N VAL A 228 15.24 -14.68 -9.61
CA VAL A 228 15.72 -14.47 -10.99
C VAL A 228 17.23 -14.69 -11.04
N ASN A 229 17.75 -15.05 -12.20
CA ASN A 229 19.17 -15.17 -12.49
C ASN A 229 19.51 -14.57 -13.88
N GLN A 230 20.70 -14.88 -14.40
CA GLN A 230 21.14 -14.37 -15.70
C GLN A 230 20.35 -14.89 -16.92
N ASP A 231 19.57 -15.96 -16.77
CA ASP A 231 18.83 -16.58 -17.86
C ASP A 231 17.38 -16.06 -17.99
N ASP A 232 16.94 -15.20 -17.06
CA ASP A 232 15.65 -14.50 -17.05
C ASP A 232 15.71 -13.15 -17.81
#